data_AF-W2TBS5-F1
#
_entry.id   AF-W2TBS5-F1
#
_cell.length_a   1.000
_cell.length_b   1.000
_cell.length_c   1.000
_cell.angle_alpha   90.00
_cell.angle_beta   90.00
_cell.angle_gamma   90.00
#
_symmetry.space_group_name_H-M   'P 1'
#
loop_
_entity.id
_entity.type
_entity.pdbx_description
1 polymer ?
#
loop_
_entity_poly.entity_id
_entity_poly.type
_entity_poly.pdbx_seq_one_letter_code
_entity_poly.pdbx_strand_id
1 'polypeptide(L)'
;MACMEAGPQLGDTLLDVVVNNDLPLDGFGACEGTLACCTCHVILSPEHYNRVDRVNPAGEEEMDLLDLAPELSDYSRLGCQ
;
A
#
# COMPACT_ATOMS: atom_id res chain seq x y z
N MET A 1 1.35 -5.24 -18.58
CA MET A 1 1.24 -4.37 -17.40
C MET A 1 0.58 -3.09 -17.85
N ALA A 2 -0.67 -2.85 -17.44
CA ALA A 2 -1.37 -1.60 -17.75
C ALA A 2 -0.99 -0.56 -16.69
N CYS A 3 -0.66 0.65 -17.12
CA CYS A 3 -0.52 1.79 -16.21
C CYS A 3 -1.91 2.37 -15.98
N MET A 4 -2.31 2.55 -14.72
CA MET A 4 -3.54 3.25 -14.34
C MET A 4 -3.17 4.65 -13.86
N GLU A 5 -4.01 5.62 -14.16
CA GLU A 5 -3.88 7.01 -13.69
C GLU A 5 -5.02 7.32 -12.73
N ALA A 6 -4.72 8.07 -11.67
CA ALA A 6 -5.68 8.49 -10.65
C ALA A 6 -5.36 9.92 -10.19
N GLY A 7 -6.36 10.61 -9.64
CA GLY A 7 -6.20 11.94 -9.07
C GLY A 7 -6.12 11.90 -7.54
N PRO A 8 -4.93 11.73 -6.93
CA PRO A 8 -4.79 11.72 -5.48
C PRO A 8 -4.91 13.13 -4.89
N GLN A 9 -5.40 13.22 -3.66
CA GLN A 9 -5.34 14.42 -2.83
C GLN A 9 -4.23 14.30 -1.79
N LEU A 10 -3.67 15.44 -1.37
CA LEU A 10 -2.69 15.43 -0.30
C LEU A 10 -3.35 14.91 0.98
N GLY A 11 -2.77 13.86 1.56
CA GLY A 11 -3.30 13.16 2.72
C GLY A 11 -3.96 11.82 2.40
N ASP A 12 -4.23 11.52 1.12
CA ASP A 12 -4.75 10.21 0.71
C ASP A 12 -3.68 9.13 0.91
N THR A 13 -4.10 8.00 1.46
CA THR A 13 -3.33 6.74 1.37
C THR A 13 -3.48 6.13 -0.04
N LEU A 14 -2.66 5.14 -0.40
CA LEU A 14 -2.85 4.44 -1.68
C LEU A 14 -4.19 3.68 -1.71
N LEU A 15 -4.68 3.21 -0.56
CA LEU A 15 -6.02 2.68 -0.43
C LEU A 15 -7.08 3.70 -0.81
N ASP A 16 -6.99 4.92 -0.27
CA ASP A 16 -7.94 6.00 -0.58
C ASP A 16 -7.90 6.34 -2.07
N VAL A 17 -6.72 6.39 -2.68
CA VAL A 17 -6.57 6.64 -4.12
C VAL A 17 -7.29 5.59 -4.95
N VAL A 18 -7.13 4.30 -4.60
CA VAL A 18 -7.77 3.18 -5.30
C VAL A 18 -9.30 3.26 -5.18
N VAL A 19 -9.81 3.46 -3.96
CA VAL A 19 -11.25 3.48 -3.68
C VAL A 19 -11.91 4.73 -4.24
N ASN A 20 -11.35 5.92 -3.99
CA ASN A 20 -11.94 7.20 -4.40
C ASN A 20 -11.92 7.43 -5.92
N ASN A 21 -11.06 6.72 -6.65
CA ASN A 21 -10.97 6.79 -8.11
C ASN A 21 -11.57 5.55 -8.81
N ASP A 22 -12.26 4.67 -8.07
CA ASP A 22 -12.88 3.45 -8.61
C ASP A 22 -11.91 2.61 -9.47
N LEU A 23 -10.66 2.46 -9.03
CA LEU A 23 -9.67 1.70 -9.78
C LEU A 23 -10.00 0.19 -9.74
N PRO A 24 -9.88 -0.54 -10.87
CA PRO A 24 -10.31 -1.94 -10.97
C PRO A 24 -9.27 -2.90 -10.37
N LEU A 25 -9.04 -2.82 -9.06
CA LEU A 25 -8.16 -3.68 -8.29
C LEU A 25 -8.97 -4.57 -7.34
N ASP A 26 -9.48 -5.68 -7.88
CA ASP A 26 -10.32 -6.61 -7.13
C ASP A 26 -9.62 -7.13 -5.87
N GLY A 27 -10.30 -7.02 -4.73
CA GLY A 27 -9.82 -7.50 -3.44
C GLY A 27 -8.76 -6.63 -2.77
N PHE A 28 -8.33 -5.53 -3.40
CA PHE A 28 -7.38 -4.58 -2.79
C PHE A 28 -8.04 -3.86 -1.61
N GLY A 29 -7.39 -3.90 -0.44
CA GLY A 29 -7.88 -3.17 0.73
C GLY A 29 -9.07 -3.79 1.45
N ALA A 30 -9.19 -5.12 1.47
CA ALA A 30 -10.34 -5.86 2.03
C ALA A 30 -10.67 -5.54 3.50
N CYS A 31 -9.70 -5.08 4.29
CA CYS A 31 -9.92 -4.69 5.70
C CYS A 31 -10.21 -3.18 5.88
N GLU A 32 -10.35 -2.41 4.80
CA GLU A 32 -10.65 -0.98 4.86
C GLU A 32 -9.63 -0.16 5.66
N GLY A 33 -8.35 -0.56 5.60
CA GLY A 33 -7.25 0.15 6.27
C GLY A 33 -7.16 -0.06 7.78
N THR A 34 -7.87 -1.05 8.33
CA THR A 34 -7.86 -1.37 9.77
C THR A 34 -6.65 -2.19 10.24
N LEU A 35 -5.63 -2.32 9.39
CA LEU A 35 -4.40 -3.08 9.67
C LEU A 35 -4.69 -4.53 10.11
N ALA A 36 -5.59 -5.21 9.38
CA ALA A 36 -6.04 -6.57 9.68
C ALA A 36 -5.83 -7.56 8.50
N CYS A 37 -5.24 -7.12 7.39
CA CYS A 37 -4.90 -7.96 6.25
C CYS A 37 -3.72 -7.37 5.46
N CYS A 38 -3.18 -8.13 4.50
CA CYS A 38 -2.12 -7.69 3.58
C CYS A 38 -2.61 -7.46 2.14
N THR A 39 -3.93 -7.36 1.91
CA THR A 39 -4.49 -7.25 0.54
C THR A 39 -4.22 -5.90 -0.13
N CYS A 40 -3.81 -4.90 0.63
CA CYS A 40 -3.33 -3.61 0.11
C CYS A 40 -1.80 -3.59 -0.08
N HIS A 41 -1.13 -4.74 -0.04
CA HIS A 41 0.31 -4.84 -0.26
C HIS A 41 0.70 -4.23 -1.61
N VAL A 42 1.67 -3.33 -1.57
CA VAL A 42 2.25 -2.68 -2.73
C VAL A 42 3.77 -2.83 -2.70
N ILE A 43 4.38 -2.88 -3.88
CA ILE A 43 5.83 -2.81 -4.04
C ILE A 43 6.16 -1.44 -4.61
N LEU A 44 6.84 -0.62 -3.81
CA LEU A 44 7.24 0.72 -4.22
C LEU A 44 8.53 0.65 -5.04
N SER A 45 8.75 1.64 -5.91
CA SER A 45 10.08 1.86 -6.46
C SER A 45 11.07 2.18 -5.32
N PRO A 46 12.36 1.82 -5.42
CA PRO A 46 13.34 2.06 -4.36
C PRO A 46 13.42 3.53 -3.93
N GLU A 47 13.27 4.47 -4.86
CA GLU A 47 13.27 5.90 -4.56
C GLU A 47 12.09 6.31 -3.66
N HIS A 48 10.87 5.88 -3.99
CA HIS A 48 9.68 6.16 -3.18
C HIS A 48 9.72 5.46 -1.83
N TYR A 49 10.13 4.19 -1.78
CA TYR A 49 10.28 3.46 -0.53
C TYR A 49 11.22 4.20 0.43
N ASN A 50 12.41 4.57 -0.04
CA ASN A 50 13.40 5.29 0.78
C ASN A 50 12.89 6.64 1.30
N ARG A 51 12.00 7.32 0.58
CA ARG A 51 11.39 8.57 1.06
C ARG A 51 10.36 8.29 2.14
N VAL A 52 9.48 7.32 1.94
CA VAL A 52 8.43 6.95 2.89
C VAL A 52 9.04 6.38 4.16
N ASP A 53 9.95 5.43 4.07
CA ASP A 53 10.59 4.78 5.22
C ASP A 53 11.34 5.75 6.14
N ARG A 54 11.90 6.83 5.58
CA ARG A 54 12.54 7.90 6.36
C ARG A 54 11.58 8.72 7.21
N VAL A 55 10.32 8.88 6.78
CA VAL A 55 9.34 9.76 7.44
C VAL A 55 8.27 8.97 8.20
N ASN A 56 7.94 7.78 7.72
CA ASN A 56 6.98 6.84 8.28
C ASN A 56 7.52 5.41 8.09
N PRO A 57 8.51 5.00 8.91
CA PRO A 57 9.03 3.64 8.86
C PRO A 57 7.92 2.63 9.18
N ALA A 58 7.98 1.44 8.58
CA ALA A 58 7.00 0.40 8.83
C ALA A 58 7.01 0.01 10.32
N GLY A 59 5.82 -0.04 10.93
CA GLY A 59 5.64 -0.50 12.31
C GLY A 59 5.66 -2.03 12.41
N GLU A 60 5.77 -2.57 13.63
CA GLU A 60 5.76 -4.02 13.88
C GLU A 60 4.49 -4.69 13.34
N GLU A 61 3.32 -4.12 13.61
CA GLU A 61 2.03 -4.63 13.10
C GLU A 61 1.95 -4.65 11.56
N GLU A 62 2.54 -3.64 10.88
CA GLU A 62 2.62 -3.62 9.42
C GLU A 62 3.53 -4.75 8.92
N MET A 63 4.69 -4.92 9.55
CA MET A 63 5.66 -5.96 9.19
C MET A 63 5.12 -7.37 9.40
N ASP A 64 4.42 -7.63 10.50
CA ASP A 64 3.78 -8.92 10.79
C ASP A 64 2.76 -9.32 9.71
N LEU A 65 2.03 -8.34 9.16
CA LEU A 65 1.09 -8.58 8.06
C LEU A 65 1.81 -8.75 6.72
N LEU A 66 2.89 -7.99 6.48
CA LEU A 66 3.71 -8.12 5.28
C LEU A 66 4.38 -9.49 5.16
N ASP A 67 4.73 -10.14 6.27
CA ASP A 67 5.24 -11.51 6.28
C ASP A 67 4.25 -12.54 5.70
N LEU A 68 2.96 -12.22 5.70
CA LEU A 68 1.90 -13.03 5.11
C LEU A 68 1.62 -12.67 3.64
N ALA A 69 2.23 -11.60 3.12
CA ALA A 69 1.97 -11.09 1.78
C ALA A 69 2.63 -11.96 0.70
N PRO A 70 1.93 -12.24 -0.42
CA PRO A 70 2.53 -12.93 -1.55
C PRO A 70 3.63 -12.06 -2.19
N GLU A 71 4.72 -12.69 -2.64
CA GLU A 71 5.80 -12.00 -3.37
C GLU A 71 6.41 -10.81 -2.59
N LEU A 72 6.60 -10.98 -1.27
CA LEU A 72 7.26 -9.98 -0.42
C LEU A 72 8.64 -9.58 -0.97
N SER A 73 8.97 -8.30 -0.83
CA SER A 73 10.20 -7.67 -1.31
C SER A 73 10.72 -6.64 -0.31
N ASP A 74 11.97 -6.22 -0.46
CA ASP A 74 12.59 -5.17 0.36
C ASP A 74 11.90 -3.80 0.22
N TYR A 75 11.06 -3.61 -0.79
CA TYR A 75 10.35 -2.36 -1.06
C TYR A 75 8.84 -2.46 -0.84
N SER A 76 8.40 -3.50 -0.13
CA SER A 76 7.00 -3.75 0.18
C SER A 76 6.50 -2.84 1.31
N ARG A 77 5.26 -2.37 1.16
CA ARG A 77 4.49 -1.62 2.18
C ARG A 77 3.02 -2.01 2.11
N LEU A 78 2.25 -1.72 3.15
CA LEU A 78 0.79 -1.76 3.09
C LEU A 78 0.27 -0.41 2.61
N GLY A 79 -0.45 -0.39 1.49
CA GLY A 79 -0.90 0.85 0.85
C GLY A 79 -1.89 1.68 1.67
N CYS A 80 -2.39 1.17 2.79
CA CYS A 80 -3.21 1.91 3.74
C CYS A 80 -2.39 2.62 4.85
N GLN A 81 -1.05 2.52 4.84
CA GLN A 81 -0.12 3.16 5.78
C GLN A 81 0.85 4.12 5.05
#